data_AF-A0A1A8DGX8-F1
#
_entry.id   AF-A0A1A8DGX8-F1
#
_cell.length_a   1.000
_cell.length_b   1.000
_cell.length_c   1.000
_cell.angle_alpha   90.00
_cell.angle_beta   90.00
_cell.angle_gamma   90.00
#
_symmetry.space_group_name_H-M   'P 1'
#
loop_
_entity.id
_entity.type
_entity.pdbx_description
1 polymer ?
#
loop_
_entity_poly.entity_id
_entity_poly.type
_entity_poly.pdbx_seq_one_letter_code
_entity_poly.pdbx_strand_id
1 'polypeptide(L)'
;MVDRVLEQIPAIKRVLDDRRHQHLIPTWQDIAVLESVNAALKPAAEFTDLLSGESYVTVSSIKPVLKLLTEEILKPSDEDTTLTSDIKQKMCGVLEEKYRPAALQKTLARSCLLDPRYRGNNSDDDAEEKSALIEEILNMEDGGSGASASAAAQPETLEQAVLPPAAKKKRLETC
;
A
#
# COMPACT_ATOMS: atom_id res chain seq x y z
N MET A 1 -6.20 14.09 -9.73
CA MET A 1 -6.05 15.19 -10.72
C MET A 1 -7.26 15.30 -11.63
N VAL A 2 -7.76 14.19 -12.18
CA VAL A 2 -8.96 14.16 -13.05
C VAL A 2 -10.18 14.83 -12.39
N ASP A 3 -10.49 14.50 -11.13
CA ASP A 3 -11.53 15.15 -10.32
C ASP A 3 -11.51 16.70 -10.41
N ARG A 4 -10.35 17.32 -10.18
CA ARG A 4 -10.14 18.78 -10.29
C ARG A 4 -10.36 19.31 -11.71
N VAL A 5 -10.07 18.52 -12.74
CA VAL A 5 -10.34 18.92 -14.14
C VAL A 5 -11.84 18.90 -14.41
N LEU A 6 -12.56 17.87 -13.94
CA LEU A 6 -14.02 17.76 -14.05
C LEU A 6 -14.73 18.93 -13.34
N GLU A 7 -14.35 19.22 -12.09
CA GLU A 7 -14.84 20.39 -11.33
C GLU A 7 -14.62 21.72 -12.07
N GLN A 8 -13.47 21.86 -12.74
CA GLN A 8 -13.06 23.09 -13.41
C GLN A 8 -13.51 23.21 -14.87
N ILE A 9 -14.26 22.24 -15.43
CA ILE A 9 -14.79 22.30 -16.82
C ILE A 9 -15.44 23.67 -17.14
N PRO A 10 -16.29 24.28 -16.30
CA PRO A 10 -16.90 25.58 -16.61
C PRO A 10 -15.87 26.72 -16.71
N ALA A 11 -14.85 26.71 -15.85
CA ALA A 11 -13.77 27.69 -15.87
C ALA A 11 -12.86 27.50 -17.10
N ILE A 12 -12.50 26.25 -17.42
CA ILE A 12 -11.73 25.87 -18.61
C ILE A 12 -12.47 26.32 -19.88
N LYS A 13 -13.76 26.02 -20.00
CA LYS A 13 -14.61 26.47 -21.12
C LYS A 13 -14.62 27.99 -21.26
N ARG A 14 -14.71 28.73 -20.15
CA ARG A 14 -14.70 30.20 -20.15
C ARG A 14 -13.35 30.81 -20.54
N VAL A 15 -12.24 30.15 -20.26
CA VAL A 15 -10.89 30.59 -20.67
C VAL A 15 -10.61 30.27 -22.14
N LEU A 16 -11.14 29.15 -22.66
CA LEU A 16 -10.91 28.67 -24.04
C LEU A 16 -11.91 29.19 -25.09
N ASP A 17 -12.86 30.06 -24.70
CA ASP A 17 -13.91 30.61 -25.57
C ASP A 17 -13.37 31.57 -26.68
N ASP A 18 -12.09 31.94 -26.63
CA ASP A 18 -11.42 32.70 -27.70
C ASP A 18 -11.37 31.90 -29.02
N ARG A 19 -11.63 32.58 -30.14
CA ARG A 19 -11.69 32.01 -31.50
C ARG A 19 -10.47 31.16 -31.89
N ARG A 20 -9.32 31.41 -31.27
CA ARG A 20 -8.07 30.66 -31.51
C ARG A 20 -8.06 29.28 -30.82
N HIS A 21 -8.79 29.13 -29.72
CA HIS A 21 -8.69 28.00 -28.79
C HIS A 21 -9.99 27.20 -28.65
N GLN A 22 -11.08 27.61 -29.31
CA GLN A 22 -12.37 26.89 -29.30
C GLN A 22 -12.26 25.40 -29.68
N HIS A 23 -11.27 25.02 -30.50
CA HIS A 23 -11.00 23.62 -30.87
C HIS A 23 -10.39 22.77 -29.73
N LEU A 24 -10.00 23.39 -28.62
CA LEU A 24 -9.49 22.74 -27.40
C LEU A 24 -10.56 22.61 -26.31
N ILE A 25 -11.78 23.09 -26.55
CA ILE A 25 -12.88 22.95 -25.59
C ILE A 25 -13.26 21.47 -25.49
N PRO A 26 -13.20 20.84 -24.29
CA PRO A 26 -13.54 19.44 -24.15
C PRO A 26 -15.01 19.18 -24.52
N THR A 27 -15.20 18.23 -25.42
CA THR A 27 -16.51 17.77 -25.90
C THR A 27 -17.21 16.94 -24.83
N TRP A 28 -18.48 16.55 -25.04
CA TRP A 28 -19.15 15.63 -24.10
C TRP A 28 -18.42 14.27 -24.03
N GLN A 29 -17.75 13.85 -25.11
CA GLN A 29 -17.09 12.55 -25.19
C GLN A 29 -15.83 12.54 -24.32
N ASP A 30 -15.04 13.62 -24.39
CA ASP A 30 -13.86 13.81 -23.54
C ASP A 30 -14.25 13.83 -22.05
N ILE A 31 -15.36 14.50 -21.72
CA ILE A 31 -15.90 14.58 -20.35
C ILE A 31 -16.34 13.19 -19.86
N ALA A 32 -17.12 12.44 -20.66
CA ALA A 32 -17.56 11.09 -20.27
C ALA A 32 -16.40 10.09 -20.09
N VAL A 33 -15.33 10.23 -20.90
CA VAL A 33 -14.09 9.44 -20.72
C VAL A 33 -13.36 9.85 -19.44
N LEU A 34 -13.25 11.16 -19.15
CA LEU A 34 -12.67 11.66 -17.90
C LEU A 34 -13.48 11.18 -16.67
N GLU A 35 -14.81 11.17 -16.74
CA GLU A 35 -15.70 10.64 -15.69
C GLU A 35 -15.48 9.15 -15.46
N SER A 36 -15.42 8.33 -16.53
CA SER A 36 -15.13 6.89 -16.43
C SER A 36 -13.75 6.61 -15.80
N VAL A 37 -12.73 7.36 -16.22
CA VAL A 37 -11.37 7.24 -15.65
C VAL A 37 -11.34 7.68 -14.19
N ASN A 38 -12.08 8.74 -13.83
CA ASN A 38 -12.18 9.20 -12.45
C ASN A 38 -12.88 8.17 -11.57
N ALA A 39 -13.98 7.57 -12.04
CA ALA A 39 -14.72 6.53 -11.34
C ALA A 39 -13.86 5.28 -11.04
N ALA A 40 -12.97 4.90 -11.95
CA ALA A 40 -12.03 3.79 -11.72
C ALA A 40 -10.90 4.15 -10.76
N LEU A 41 -10.31 5.35 -10.90
CA LEU A 41 -9.09 5.72 -10.17
C LEU A 41 -9.33 6.36 -8.80
N LYS A 42 -10.49 7.00 -8.58
CA LYS A 42 -10.80 7.72 -7.33
C LYS A 42 -10.84 6.80 -6.10
N PRO A 43 -11.51 5.62 -6.12
CA PRO A 43 -11.49 4.70 -4.97
C PRO A 43 -10.07 4.22 -4.63
N ALA A 44 -9.22 3.97 -5.64
CA ALA A 44 -7.83 3.58 -5.44
C ALA A 44 -6.95 4.72 -4.90
N ALA A 45 -7.23 5.97 -5.30
CA ALA A 45 -6.55 7.15 -4.76
C ALA A 45 -6.92 7.37 -3.28
N GLU A 46 -8.21 7.36 -2.94
CA GLU A 46 -8.70 7.50 -1.56
C GLU A 46 -8.14 6.37 -0.67
N PHE A 47 -8.11 5.13 -1.15
CA PHE A 47 -7.49 4.01 -0.45
C PHE A 47 -5.98 4.18 -0.22
N THR A 48 -5.26 4.70 -1.23
CA THR A 48 -3.82 4.95 -1.12
C THR A 48 -3.52 6.11 -0.16
N ASP A 49 -4.35 7.15 -0.13
CA ASP A 49 -4.23 8.26 0.82
C ASP A 49 -4.48 7.78 2.27
N LEU A 50 -5.46 6.89 2.49
CA LEU A 50 -5.70 6.24 3.78
C LEU A 50 -4.50 5.39 4.23
N LEU A 51 -4.00 4.49 3.36
CA LEU A 51 -2.82 3.67 3.66
C LEU A 51 -1.55 4.52 3.89
N SER A 52 -1.41 5.65 3.19
CA SER A 52 -0.30 6.58 3.38
C SER A 52 -0.35 7.31 4.73
N GLY A 53 -1.51 7.30 5.40
CA GLY A 53 -1.68 7.77 6.77
C GLY A 53 -1.29 6.75 7.85
N GLU A 54 -1.04 5.47 7.51
CA GLU A 54 -0.68 4.44 8.48
C GLU A 54 0.78 4.58 8.95
N SER A 55 0.98 4.86 10.24
CA SER A 55 2.31 4.95 10.84
C SER A 55 2.96 3.60 11.16
N TYR A 56 2.22 2.49 11.05
CA TYR A 56 2.66 1.16 11.45
C TYR A 56 2.22 0.07 10.46
N VAL A 57 2.90 0.01 9.32
CA VAL A 57 2.67 -0.98 8.27
C VAL A 57 3.40 -2.29 8.61
N THR A 58 2.69 -3.41 8.56
CA THR A 58 3.19 -4.75 8.91
C THR A 58 2.95 -5.73 7.78
N VAL A 59 3.85 -6.71 7.58
CA VAL A 59 3.70 -7.74 6.51
C VAL A 59 2.36 -8.49 6.63
N SER A 60 1.88 -8.69 7.86
CA SER A 60 0.59 -9.29 8.18
C SER A 60 -0.63 -8.54 7.65
N SER A 61 -0.56 -7.21 7.44
CA SER A 61 -1.70 -6.44 6.92
C SER A 61 -1.83 -6.55 5.39
N ILE A 62 -0.78 -6.98 4.68
CA ILE A 62 -0.76 -7.01 3.21
C ILE A 62 -1.82 -7.97 2.65
N LYS A 63 -2.02 -9.16 3.24
CA LYS A 63 -3.04 -10.13 2.78
C LYS A 63 -4.48 -9.58 2.90
N PRO A 64 -4.93 -9.06 4.05
CA PRO A 64 -6.28 -8.47 4.15
C PRO A 64 -6.43 -7.15 3.37
N VAL A 65 -5.39 -6.31 3.29
CA VAL A 65 -5.40 -5.08 2.47
C VAL A 65 -5.53 -5.40 0.98
N LEU A 66 -4.82 -6.43 0.49
CA LEU A 66 -4.94 -6.90 -0.89
C LEU A 66 -6.35 -7.43 -1.17
N LYS A 67 -6.90 -8.26 -0.27
CA LYS A 67 -8.26 -8.82 -0.39
C LYS A 67 -9.32 -7.72 -0.45
N LEU A 68 -9.25 -6.74 0.45
CA LEU A 68 -10.14 -5.58 0.47
C LEU A 68 -10.07 -4.78 -0.84
N LEU A 69 -8.84 -4.56 -1.35
CA LEU A 69 -8.62 -3.81 -2.58
C LEU A 69 -9.18 -4.53 -3.82
N THR A 70 -9.05 -5.86 -3.93
CA THR A 70 -9.51 -6.63 -5.10
C THR A 70 -10.99 -7.02 -5.02
N GLU A 71 -11.51 -7.39 -3.84
CA GLU A 71 -12.87 -7.93 -3.68
C GLU A 71 -13.94 -6.84 -3.44
N GLU A 72 -13.58 -5.69 -2.86
CA GLU A 72 -14.54 -4.62 -2.55
C GLU A 72 -14.30 -3.35 -3.40
N ILE A 73 -13.06 -2.86 -3.47
CA ILE A 73 -12.75 -1.52 -4.03
C ILE A 73 -12.62 -1.54 -5.56
N LEU A 74 -11.84 -2.48 -6.09
CA LEU A 74 -11.59 -2.62 -7.53
C LEU A 74 -12.48 -3.67 -8.20
N LYS A 75 -13.47 -4.21 -7.49
CA LYS A 75 -14.43 -5.14 -8.09
C LYS A 75 -15.24 -4.42 -9.18
N PRO A 76 -15.35 -4.99 -10.39
CA PRO A 76 -16.27 -4.49 -11.40
C PRO A 76 -17.72 -4.56 -10.92
N SER A 77 -18.46 -3.47 -11.12
CA SER A 77 -19.89 -3.34 -10.85
C SER A 77 -20.67 -3.36 -12.17
N ASP A 78 -21.92 -3.81 -12.15
CA ASP A 78 -22.81 -3.76 -13.33
C ASP A 78 -23.14 -2.32 -13.77
N GLU A 79 -22.96 -1.34 -12.87
CA GLU A 79 -23.10 0.10 -13.14
C GLU A 79 -21.84 0.74 -13.75
N ASP A 80 -20.71 0.02 -13.84
CA ASP A 80 -19.47 0.56 -14.41
C ASP A 80 -19.56 0.67 -15.94
N THR A 81 -18.99 1.74 -16.51
CA THR A 81 -18.76 1.78 -17.96
C THR A 81 -17.73 0.72 -18.36
N THR A 82 -17.74 0.29 -19.63
CA THR A 82 -16.76 -0.68 -20.15
C THR A 82 -15.32 -0.26 -19.88
N LEU A 83 -15.02 1.04 -20.03
CA LEU A 83 -13.71 1.60 -19.73
C LEU A 83 -13.38 1.53 -18.22
N THR A 84 -14.35 1.84 -17.34
CA THR A 84 -14.16 1.74 -15.89
C THR A 84 -13.87 0.31 -15.45
N SER A 85 -14.63 -0.66 -15.97
CA SER A 85 -14.45 -2.09 -15.71
C SER A 85 -13.09 -2.60 -16.22
N ASP A 86 -12.70 -2.25 -17.45
CA ASP A 86 -11.39 -2.59 -18.04
C ASP A 86 -10.22 -2.05 -17.21
N ILE A 87 -10.32 -0.82 -16.68
CA ILE A 87 -9.28 -0.22 -15.83
C ILE A 87 -9.20 -0.96 -14.50
N LYS A 88 -10.33 -1.18 -13.83
CA LYS A 88 -10.42 -1.95 -12.58
C LYS A 88 -9.80 -3.35 -12.73
N GLN A 89 -10.19 -4.09 -13.77
CA GLN A 89 -9.67 -5.43 -14.05
C GLN A 89 -8.15 -5.43 -14.31
N LYS A 90 -7.63 -4.44 -15.06
CA LYS A 90 -6.17 -4.29 -15.27
C LYS A 90 -5.43 -3.98 -13.97
N MET A 91 -6.01 -3.18 -13.08
CA MET A 91 -5.43 -2.88 -11.78
C MET A 91 -5.39 -4.13 -10.88
N CYS A 92 -6.48 -4.90 -10.81
CA CYS A 92 -6.49 -6.20 -10.12
C CYS A 92 -5.45 -7.16 -10.70
N GLY A 93 -5.39 -7.31 -12.03
CA GLY A 93 -4.43 -8.21 -12.68
C GLY A 93 -2.96 -7.85 -12.39
N VAL A 94 -2.62 -6.56 -12.31
CA VAL A 94 -1.28 -6.11 -11.89
C VAL A 94 -1.00 -6.48 -10.43
N LEU A 95 -1.96 -6.30 -9.52
CA LEU A 95 -1.81 -6.67 -8.11
C LEU A 95 -1.65 -8.18 -7.95
N GLU A 96 -2.55 -8.96 -8.56
CA GLU A 96 -2.50 -10.42 -8.58
C GLU A 96 -1.18 -10.94 -9.13
N GLU A 97 -0.68 -10.39 -10.25
CA GLU A 97 0.62 -10.78 -10.80
C GLU A 97 1.78 -10.50 -9.83
N LYS A 98 1.80 -9.33 -9.17
CA LYS A 98 2.84 -8.95 -8.21
C LYS A 98 2.86 -9.85 -6.99
N TYR A 99 1.69 -10.25 -6.49
CA TYR A 99 1.56 -11.12 -5.32
C TYR A 99 1.47 -12.62 -5.65
N ARG A 100 1.47 -13.02 -6.93
CA ARG A 100 1.43 -14.41 -7.40
C ARG A 100 2.52 -15.36 -6.89
N PRO A 101 3.78 -14.96 -6.59
CA PRO A 101 4.82 -15.90 -6.22
C PRO A 101 4.48 -16.73 -4.96
N ALA A 102 4.49 -18.06 -5.07
CA ALA A 102 4.06 -18.96 -3.99
C ALA A 102 4.85 -18.77 -2.68
N ALA A 103 6.16 -18.47 -2.76
CA ALA A 103 6.98 -18.15 -1.60
C ALA A 103 6.52 -16.87 -0.87
N LEU A 104 6.08 -15.86 -1.64
CA LEU A 104 5.52 -14.63 -1.09
C LEU A 104 4.15 -14.89 -0.46
N GLN A 105 3.24 -15.59 -1.14
CA GLN A 105 1.92 -15.97 -0.59
C GLN A 105 2.05 -16.71 0.73
N LYS A 106 2.87 -17.77 0.78
CA LYS A 106 3.15 -18.53 2.01
C LYS A 106 3.71 -17.66 3.14
N THR A 107 4.50 -16.62 2.80
CA THR A 107 5.07 -15.70 3.81
C THR A 107 4.00 -14.74 4.32
N LEU A 108 3.20 -14.15 3.42
CA LEU A 108 2.11 -13.24 3.76
C LEU A 108 1.06 -13.93 4.62
N ALA A 109 0.61 -15.12 4.21
CA ALA A 109 -0.44 -15.85 4.89
C ALA A 109 0.01 -16.37 6.28
N ARG A 110 1.22 -16.93 6.42
CA ARG A 110 1.83 -17.21 7.73
C ARG A 110 1.92 -15.96 8.61
N SER A 111 2.40 -14.83 8.08
CA SER A 111 2.54 -13.59 8.86
C SER A 111 1.20 -13.02 9.30
N CYS A 112 0.16 -13.16 8.47
CA CYS A 112 -1.20 -12.72 8.75
C CYS A 112 -1.87 -13.60 9.83
N LEU A 113 -1.68 -14.92 9.73
CA LEU A 113 -2.18 -15.90 10.69
C LEU A 113 -1.55 -15.76 12.09
N LEU A 114 -0.26 -15.40 12.15
CA LEU A 114 0.45 -15.12 13.40
C LEU A 114 0.09 -13.77 14.04
N ASP A 115 -0.57 -12.87 13.31
CA ASP A 115 -0.99 -11.57 13.82
C ASP A 115 -2.39 -11.66 14.47
N PRO A 116 -2.52 -11.38 15.79
CA PRO A 116 -3.80 -11.46 16.48
C PRO A 116 -4.90 -10.58 15.89
N ARG A 117 -4.55 -9.49 15.17
CA ARG A 117 -5.51 -8.55 14.57
C ARG A 117 -6.32 -9.16 13.43
N TYR A 118 -5.79 -10.19 12.76
CA TYR A 118 -6.38 -10.77 11.54
C TYR A 118 -6.83 -12.23 11.70
N ARG A 119 -6.78 -12.74 12.93
CA ARG A 119 -7.07 -14.13 13.29
C ARG A 119 -8.51 -14.53 12.93
N GLY A 120 -8.66 -15.34 11.88
CA GLY A 120 -9.95 -15.89 11.44
C GLY A 120 -10.73 -15.07 10.42
N ASN A 121 -10.20 -13.93 9.96
CA ASN A 121 -10.84 -13.09 8.92
C ASN A 121 -10.26 -13.32 7.51
N ASN A 122 -9.20 -14.13 7.39
CA ASN A 122 -8.62 -14.52 6.10
C ASN A 122 -9.15 -15.91 5.70
N SER A 123 -9.26 -16.13 4.38
CA SER A 123 -10.00 -17.23 3.76
C SER A 123 -9.48 -18.65 4.11
N ASP A 124 -10.26 -19.67 3.77
CA ASP A 124 -10.13 -21.07 4.21
C ASP A 124 -8.76 -21.77 4.00
N ASP A 125 -7.89 -21.26 3.12
CA ASP A 125 -6.47 -21.70 2.95
C ASP A 125 -5.67 -21.70 4.27
N ASP A 126 -6.12 -20.90 5.22
CA ASP A 126 -5.63 -20.84 6.60
C ASP A 126 -5.47 -22.23 7.26
N ALA A 127 -6.26 -23.25 6.88
CA ALA A 127 -6.23 -24.57 7.51
C ALA A 127 -4.93 -25.36 7.25
N GLU A 128 -4.45 -25.38 6.00
CA GLU A 128 -3.21 -26.07 5.62
C GLU A 128 -1.96 -25.32 6.10
N GLU A 129 -2.03 -24.00 6.17
CA GLU A 129 -0.94 -23.20 6.74
C GLU A 129 -0.88 -23.31 8.27
N LYS A 130 -2.03 -23.44 8.96
CA LYS A 130 -2.08 -23.75 10.40
C LYS A 130 -1.40 -25.08 10.69
N SER A 131 -1.73 -26.16 9.98
CA SER A 131 -1.07 -27.47 10.20
C SER A 131 0.43 -27.40 9.89
N ALA A 132 0.83 -26.79 8.77
CA ALA A 132 2.25 -26.66 8.41
C ALA A 132 3.06 -25.79 9.40
N LEU A 133 2.44 -24.80 10.06
CA LEU A 133 3.07 -24.04 11.15
C LEU A 133 3.16 -24.85 12.45
N ILE A 134 2.13 -25.63 12.77
CA ILE A 134 2.14 -26.51 13.95
C ILE A 134 3.24 -27.58 13.81
N GLU A 135 3.38 -28.20 12.64
CA GLU A 135 4.48 -29.14 12.36
C GLU A 135 5.86 -28.48 12.45
N GLU A 136 6.01 -27.24 11.98
CA GLU A 136 7.27 -26.48 12.08
C GLU A 136 7.64 -26.18 13.55
N ILE A 137 6.65 -25.84 14.39
CA ILE A 137 6.84 -25.61 15.83
C ILE A 137 7.20 -26.91 16.55
N LEU A 138 6.48 -28.01 16.31
CA LEU A 138 6.75 -29.31 16.94
C LEU A 138 8.17 -29.82 16.60
N ASN A 139 8.61 -29.62 15.36
CA ASN A 139 9.98 -29.97 14.93
C ASN A 139 11.07 -29.07 15.56
N MET A 140 10.73 -27.86 16.03
CA MET A 140 11.66 -27.03 16.82
C MET A 140 11.78 -27.49 18.28
N GLU A 141 10.69 -28.00 18.87
CA GLU A 141 10.67 -28.44 20.28
C GLU A 141 11.55 -29.68 20.51
N ASP A 142 11.60 -30.62 19.55
CA ASP A 142 12.40 -31.86 19.66
C ASP A 142 13.92 -31.63 19.52
N GLY A 143 14.33 -30.45 19.03
CA GLY A 143 15.72 -29.98 19.07
C GLY A 143 16.11 -29.26 20.37
N GLY A 144 15.17 -29.09 21.31
CA GLY A 144 15.20 -28.10 22.39
C GLY A 144 15.75 -28.55 23.75
N SER A 145 16.54 -29.62 23.84
CA SER A 145 17.18 -30.02 25.12
C SER A 145 18.64 -29.62 25.18
N GLY A 146 18.94 -28.40 25.69
CA GLY A 146 20.32 -28.06 26.06
C GLY A 146 20.83 -26.62 25.96
N ALA A 147 20.02 -25.58 26.20
CA ALA A 147 20.57 -24.22 26.45
C ALA A 147 19.62 -23.28 27.22
N SER A 148 19.21 -23.65 28.44
CA SER A 148 18.65 -22.65 29.36
C SER A 148 19.78 -21.99 30.15
N ALA A 149 20.06 -20.72 29.84
CA ALA A 149 20.95 -19.88 30.63
C ALA A 149 20.29 -18.51 30.84
N SER A 150 19.64 -18.38 32.00
CA SER A 150 19.13 -17.09 32.49
C SER A 150 20.30 -16.13 32.73
N ALA A 151 20.23 -14.93 32.12
CA ALA A 151 21.05 -13.79 32.48
C ALA A 151 20.15 -12.54 32.48
N ALA A 152 19.70 -12.13 33.67
CA ALA A 152 18.88 -10.95 33.84
C ALA A 152 19.73 -9.69 34.01
N ALA A 153 19.57 -8.71 33.13
CA ALA A 153 19.78 -7.28 33.42
C ALA A 153 19.15 -6.40 32.32
N GLN A 154 18.29 -5.46 32.72
CA GLN A 154 17.91 -4.27 31.93
C GLN A 154 18.92 -3.13 32.23
N PRO A 155 18.73 -1.89 31.72
CA PRO A 155 18.59 -1.48 30.32
C PRO A 155 19.60 -0.37 29.95
N GLU A 156 19.98 -0.23 28.67
CA GLU A 156 20.76 0.92 28.20
C GLU A 156 19.94 1.75 27.20
N THR A 157 19.78 3.03 27.50
CA THR A 157 18.96 4.00 26.76
C THR A 157 19.86 5.07 26.15
N LEU A 158 19.76 5.28 24.84
CA LEU A 158 20.16 6.48 24.08
C LEU A 158 21.57 7.05 24.33
N GLU A 159 22.47 6.94 23.34
CA GLU A 159 22.96 8.09 22.55
C GLU A 159 24.13 7.68 21.63
N GLN A 160 24.03 8.01 20.34
CA GLN A 160 25.19 8.43 19.56
C GLN A 160 24.77 9.18 18.29
N ALA A 161 24.59 10.50 18.42
CA ALA A 161 24.62 11.41 17.29
C ALA A 161 26.07 11.52 16.77
N VAL A 162 26.27 11.40 15.46
CA VAL A 162 27.61 11.52 14.83
C VAL A 162 27.62 12.62 13.76
N LEU A 163 28.03 13.82 14.17
CA LEU A 163 28.54 14.94 13.37
C LEU A 163 29.26 15.89 14.37
N PRO A 164 30.28 16.71 13.99
CA PRO A 164 31.15 16.71 12.80
C PRO A 164 32.66 16.81 13.17
N PRO A 165 33.61 16.86 12.21
CA PRO A 165 34.99 17.31 12.47
C PRO A 165 35.12 18.86 12.40
N ALA A 166 35.95 19.43 13.28
CA ALA A 166 35.95 20.86 13.60
C ALA A 166 36.81 21.77 12.70
N ALA A 167 36.34 23.01 12.48
CA ALA A 167 37.10 24.08 11.85
C ALA A 167 38.09 24.76 12.83
N LYS A 168 39.37 24.85 12.46
CA LYS A 168 40.41 25.52 13.26
C LYS A 168 40.39 27.03 13.04
N LYS A 169 39.87 27.81 13.99
CA LYS A 169 40.09 29.27 14.07
C LYS A 169 41.48 29.54 14.65
N LYS A 170 42.34 30.25 13.91
CA LYS A 170 43.56 30.87 14.46
C LYS A 170 43.20 32.20 15.14
N ARG A 171 43.77 32.46 16.32
CA ARG A 171 43.66 33.72 17.07
C ARG A 171 44.94 34.54 16.85
N LEU A 172 44.81 35.86 16.65
CA LEU A 172 45.92 36.81 16.49
C LEU A 172 46.37 37.33 17.86
N GLU A 173 47.67 37.28 18.15
CA GLU A 173 48.48 38.09 19.11
C GLU A 173 49.94 37.98 18.58
N THR A 174 50.81 39.00 18.38
CA THR A 174 50.77 40.48 18.53
C THR A 174 51.96 41.12 17.76
N CYS A 175 51.81 42.30 17.12
CA CYS A 175 52.86 43.31 16.79
C CYS A 175 52.19 44.64 16.38
#